data_AF-A0A376U9E0-F1
#
_entry.id   AF-A0A376U9E0-F1
#
_cell.length_a   1.000
_cell.length_b   1.000
_cell.length_c   1.000
_cell.angle_alpha   90.00
_cell.angle_beta   90.00
_cell.angle_gamma   90.00
#
_symmetry.space_group_name_H-M   'P 1'
#
loop_
_entity.id
_entity.type
_entity.pdbx_description
1 polymer ?
#
loop_
_entity_poly.entity_id
_entity_poly.type
_entity_poly.pdbx_seq_one_letter_code
_entity_poly.pdbx_strand_id
1 'polypeptide(L)'
;MNSFSEIAHKSGKEAGSQIMKFEVQDASPTIATELNLVTGEQVYYIKRLRFIEDNAAQLEETWMSVARFPDLTVSHMQKSKFSYIENECGIKIIGTFETFSPTFSYPRNRQYFTDQPTGSHT
;
A
#
# COMPACT_ATOMS: atom_id res chain seq x y z
N MET A 1 -9.45 -11.12 -4.61
CA MET A 1 -8.93 -9.83 -5.10
C MET A 1 -7.51 -10.05 -5.54
N ASN A 2 -7.09 -9.46 -6.66
CA ASN A 2 -5.71 -9.61 -7.13
C ASN A 2 -4.84 -8.49 -6.53
N SER A 3 -3.60 -8.79 -6.16
CA SER A 3 -2.63 -7.78 -5.75
C SER A 3 -2.25 -6.85 -6.90
N PHE A 4 -1.77 -5.64 -6.61
CA PHE A 4 -1.25 -4.71 -7.62
C PHE A 4 -0.24 -5.38 -8.57
N SER A 5 0.68 -6.18 -8.00
CA SER A 5 1.68 -6.91 -8.77
C SER A 5 1.05 -7.95 -9.71
N GLU A 6 0.01 -8.66 -9.27
CA GLU A 6 -0.72 -9.60 -10.12
C GLU A 6 -1.52 -8.91 -11.22
N ILE A 7 -2.10 -7.73 -10.94
CA ILE A 7 -2.82 -6.93 -11.93
C ILE A 7 -1.87 -6.50 -13.05
N ALA A 8 -0.70 -5.95 -12.69
CA ALA A 8 0.31 -5.56 -13.67
C ALA A 8 0.80 -6.75 -14.50
N HIS A 9 1.12 -7.87 -13.84
CA HIS A 9 1.58 -9.07 -14.53
C HIS A 9 0.54 -9.65 -15.49
N LYS A 10 -0.74 -9.68 -15.10
CA LYS A 10 -1.86 -10.07 -16.00
C LYS A 10 -2.02 -9.15 -17.20
N SER A 11 -1.56 -7.90 -17.09
CA SER A 11 -1.51 -6.94 -18.21
C SER A 11 -0.20 -6.96 -18.99
N GLY A 12 0.72 -7.90 -18.68
CA GLY A 12 2.04 -8.00 -19.32
C GLY A 12 3.01 -6.88 -18.92
N LYS A 13 2.75 -6.20 -17.80
CA LYS A 13 3.52 -5.04 -17.32
C LYS A 13 4.30 -5.38 -16.06
N GLU A 14 5.48 -4.78 -15.91
CA GLU A 14 6.29 -4.89 -14.70
C GLU A 14 5.84 -3.89 -13.63
N ALA A 15 5.65 -4.39 -12.41
CA ALA A 15 5.28 -3.59 -11.25
C ALA A 15 6.46 -3.40 -10.30
N GLY A 16 6.75 -2.14 -9.96
CA GLY A 16 7.77 -1.77 -8.99
C GLY A 16 7.19 -1.13 -7.73
N SER A 17 8.00 -1.05 -6.67
CA SER A 17 7.69 -0.27 -5.47
C SER A 17 8.92 0.48 -4.97
N GLN A 18 8.77 1.76 -4.66
CA GLN A 18 9.72 2.54 -3.86
C GLN A 18 9.15 2.75 -2.46
N ILE A 19 9.92 2.40 -1.43
CA ILE A 19 9.54 2.61 -0.03
C ILE A 19 9.89 4.05 0.35
N MET A 20 8.86 4.85 0.59
CA MET A 20 8.97 6.25 0.99
C MET A 20 9.07 6.39 2.51
N LYS A 21 8.39 5.53 3.24
CA LYS A 21 8.46 5.44 4.70
C LYS A 21 8.26 4.01 5.16
N PHE A 22 9.00 3.61 6.18
CA PHE A 22 8.81 2.37 6.93
C PHE A 22 9.22 2.64 8.37
N GLU A 23 8.26 2.71 9.28
CA GLU A 23 8.50 2.99 10.69
C GLU A 23 7.51 2.26 11.58
N VAL A 24 7.86 2.11 12.85
CA VAL A 24 6.93 1.66 13.88
C VAL A 24 6.35 2.90 14.56
N GLN A 25 5.03 2.92 14.74
CA GLN A 25 4.33 3.96 15.47
C GLN A 25 3.24 3.35 16.36
N ASP A 26 2.73 4.13 17.31
CA ASP A 26 1.59 3.75 18.12
C ASP A 26 0.29 3.86 17.30
N ALA A 27 -0.57 2.85 17.39
CA ALA A 27 -1.86 2.86 16.73
C ALA A 27 -2.76 3.96 17.30
N SER A 28 -3.19 4.88 16.43
CA SER A 28 -4.24 5.85 16.77
C SER A 28 -5.56 5.12 17.04
N PRO A 29 -6.54 5.73 17.75
CA PRO A 29 -7.83 5.09 18.02
C PRO A 29 -8.52 4.55 16.76
N THR A 30 -8.43 5.29 15.64
CA THR A 30 -8.99 4.87 14.35
C THR A 30 -8.27 3.64 13.80
N ILE A 31 -6.93 3.67 13.73
CA ILE A 31 -6.15 2.54 13.21
C ILE A 31 -6.32 1.29 14.10
N ALA A 32 -6.35 1.48 15.42
CA ALA A 32 -6.59 0.40 16.36
C ALA A 32 -7.96 -0.25 16.13
N THR A 33 -9.01 0.55 15.93
CA THR A 33 -10.35 0.05 15.61
C THR A 33 -10.37 -0.75 14.32
N GLU A 34 -9.82 -0.19 13.22
CA GLU A 34 -9.80 -0.84 11.90
C GLU A 34 -8.99 -2.14 11.88
N LEU A 35 -7.90 -2.21 12.66
CA LEU A 35 -7.05 -3.39 12.75
C LEU A 35 -7.45 -4.36 13.87
N ASN A 36 -8.51 -4.04 14.64
CA ASN A 36 -8.93 -4.77 15.83
C ASN A 36 -7.78 -4.96 16.84
N LEU A 37 -7.12 -3.86 17.19
CA LEU A 37 -6.05 -3.74 18.17
C LEU A 37 -6.48 -2.86 19.33
N VAL A 38 -5.70 -2.87 20.42
CA VAL A 38 -5.81 -1.86 21.48
C VAL A 38 -5.12 -0.57 21.04
N THR A 39 -5.74 0.58 21.32
CA THR A 39 -5.12 1.90 21.08
C THR A 39 -3.75 1.97 21.75
N GLY A 40 -2.74 2.44 21.02
CA GLY A 40 -1.36 2.49 21.49
C GLY A 40 -0.54 1.22 21.20
N GLU A 41 -1.14 0.15 20.67
CA GLU A 41 -0.35 -0.97 20.18
C GLU A 41 0.54 -0.59 18.98
N GLN A 42 1.69 -1.25 18.87
CA GLN A 42 2.63 -0.96 17.81
C GLN A 42 2.16 -1.47 16.45
N VAL A 43 2.20 -0.56 15.47
CA VAL A 43 1.92 -0.85 14.06
C VAL A 43 3.08 -0.37 13.19
N TYR A 44 3.39 -1.14 12.16
CA TYR A 44 4.18 -0.62 11.05
C TYR A 44 3.33 0.36 10.26
N TYR A 45 3.85 1.56 10.03
CA TYR A 45 3.35 2.47 9.01
C TYR A 45 4.30 2.43 7.81
N ILE A 46 3.75 2.03 6.66
CA ILE A 46 4.50 1.92 5.41
C ILE A 46 3.86 2.81 4.37
N LYS A 47 4.68 3.66 3.75
CA LYS A 47 4.30 4.48 2.60
C LYS A 47 5.07 4.02 1.38
N ARG A 48 4.36 3.64 0.31
CA ARG A 48 4.94 3.11 -0.93
C ARG A 48 4.47 3.89 -2.13
N LEU A 49 5.39 4.23 -3.03
CA LEU A 49 5.06 4.64 -4.38
C LEU A 49 5.20 3.42 -5.29
N ARG A 50 4.10 3.02 -5.93
CA ARG A 50 4.03 1.87 -6.82
C ARG A 50 4.15 2.34 -8.27
N PHE A 51 4.87 1.59 -9.07
CA PHE A 51 5.14 1.90 -10.47
C PHE A 51 4.59 0.82 -11.38
N ILE A 52 4.19 1.21 -12.59
CA ILE A 52 3.93 0.32 -13.73
C ILE A 52 4.75 0.87 -14.90
N GLU A 53 5.67 0.07 -15.45
CA GLU A 53 6.54 0.50 -16.57
C GLU A 53 7.16 1.88 -16.30
N ASP A 54 7.81 2.02 -15.14
CA ASP A 54 8.47 3.25 -14.64
C ASP A 54 7.56 4.46 -14.35
N ASN A 55 6.25 4.35 -14.59
CA ASN A 55 5.29 5.40 -14.28
C ASN A 55 4.69 5.21 -12.89
N ALA A 56 4.70 6.26 -12.07
CA ALA A 56 4.06 6.28 -10.76
C ALA A 56 2.54 6.08 -10.90
N ALA A 57 2.04 4.95 -10.38
CA ALA A 57 0.66 4.51 -10.57
C ALA A 57 -0.17 4.58 -9.28
N GLN A 58 0.45 4.35 -8.12
CA GLN A 58 -0.29 4.34 -6.85
C GLN A 58 0.59 4.80 -5.68
N LEU A 59 0.07 5.68 -4.84
CA LEU A 59 0.66 6.05 -3.56
C LEU A 59 -0.13 5.33 -2.49
N GLU A 60 0.50 4.38 -1.84
CA GLU A 60 -0.12 3.47 -0.89
C GLU A 60 0.39 3.79 0.52
N GLU A 61 -0.54 3.91 1.47
CA GLU A 61 -0.27 3.95 2.89
C GLU A 61 -0.86 2.69 3.52
N THR A 62 -0.07 1.99 4.33
CA THR A 62 -0.45 0.71 4.91
C THR A 62 -0.08 0.68 6.38
N TRP A 63 -1.00 0.20 7.21
CA TRP A 63 -0.77 -0.11 8.62
C TRP A 63 -0.86 -1.61 8.85
N MET A 64 0.11 -2.20 9.55
CA MET A 64 0.14 -3.62 9.89
C MET A 64 0.56 -3.81 11.35
N SER A 65 -0.10 -4.72 12.08
CA SER A 65 0.25 -5.02 13.48
C SER A 65 1.67 -5.58 13.59
N VAL A 66 2.50 -4.97 14.44
CA VAL A 66 3.85 -5.48 14.74
C VAL A 66 3.77 -6.83 15.45
N ALA A 67 2.85 -6.96 16.40
CA ALA A 67 2.67 -8.22 17.15
C ALA A 67 2.29 -9.40 16.22
N ARG A 68 1.52 -9.13 15.16
CA ARG A 68 1.09 -10.17 14.20
C ARG A 68 2.12 -10.47 13.12
N PHE A 69 2.93 -9.48 12.73
CA PHE A 69 3.90 -9.60 11.64
C PHE A 69 5.30 -9.15 12.08
N PRO A 70 5.88 -9.75 13.14
CA PRO A 70 7.11 -9.26 13.75
C PRO A 70 8.32 -9.27 12.81
N ASP A 71 8.29 -10.15 11.80
CA ASP A 71 9.36 -10.30 10.80
C ASP A 71 9.13 -9.46 9.54
N LEU A 72 8.19 -8.51 9.56
CA LEU A 72 7.95 -7.65 8.40
C LEU A 72 9.16 -6.73 8.16
N THR A 73 9.71 -6.79 6.95
CA THR A 73 10.87 -6.00 6.55
C THR A 73 10.56 -5.08 5.38
N VAL A 74 11.46 -4.11 5.15
CA VAL A 74 11.46 -3.28 3.94
C VAL A 74 11.49 -4.13 2.66
N SER A 75 12.23 -5.24 2.64
CA SER A 75 12.34 -6.15 1.49
C SER A 75 10.99 -6.79 1.14
N HIS A 76 10.22 -7.22 2.15
CA HIS A 76 8.86 -7.73 1.95
C HIS A 76 7.95 -6.66 1.31
N MET A 77 8.08 -5.42 1.76
CA MET A 77 7.28 -4.30 1.28
C MET A 77 7.73 -3.74 -0.07
N GLN A 78 8.96 -3.98 -0.52
CA GLN A 78 9.38 -3.70 -1.90
C GLN A 78 8.67 -4.61 -2.91
N LYS A 79 8.38 -5.84 -2.47
CA LYS A 79 7.64 -6.85 -3.22
C LYS A 79 6.13 -6.78 -2.92
N SER A 80 5.44 -7.89 -3.07
CA SER A 80 4.03 -8.02 -2.73
C SER A 80 3.83 -8.29 -1.24
N LYS A 81 3.15 -7.35 -0.54
CA LYS A 81 2.74 -7.54 0.86
C LYS A 81 1.87 -8.79 1.04
N PHE A 82 1.07 -9.12 0.02
CA PHE A 82 0.21 -10.30 0.03
C PHE A 82 1.03 -11.59 -0.07
N SER A 83 2.09 -11.60 -0.88
CA SER A 83 3.00 -12.74 -0.97
C SER A 83 3.69 -13.03 0.37
N TYR A 84 4.12 -11.99 1.10
CA TYR A 84 4.66 -12.15 2.46
C TYR A 84 3.61 -12.78 3.40
N ILE A 85 2.38 -12.25 3.42
CA ILE A 85 1.32 -12.76 4.30
C ILE A 85 0.97 -14.23 4.00
N GLU A 86 0.85 -14.60 2.72
CA GLU A 86 0.40 -15.93 2.34
C GLU A 86 1.52 -16.97 2.36
N ASN A 87 2.69 -16.63 1.83
CA ASN A 87 3.77 -17.61 1.61
C ASN A 87 4.76 -17.68 2.78
N GLU A 88 5.01 -16.56 3.46
CA GLU A 88 5.98 -16.51 4.55
C GLU A 88 5.29 -16.64 5.92
N CYS A 89 4.17 -15.94 6.12
CA CYS A 89 3.39 -16.06 7.36
C CYS A 89 2.42 -17.25 7.36
N GLY A 90 2.17 -17.89 6.20
CA GLY A 90 1.24 -19.00 6.07
C GLY A 90 -0.23 -18.63 6.32
N ILE A 91 -0.58 -17.34 6.18
CA ILE A 91 -1.92 -16.83 6.46
C ILE A 91 -2.70 -16.73 5.16
N LYS A 92 -3.75 -17.53 5.02
CA LYS A 92 -4.66 -17.43 3.87
C LYS A 92 -5.53 -16.19 3.96
N ILE A 93 -5.53 -15.37 2.91
CA ILE A 93 -6.39 -14.20 2.81
C ILE A 93 -7.75 -14.62 2.25
N ILE A 94 -8.81 -14.41 3.03
CA ILE A 94 -10.16 -14.87 2.69
C ILE A 94 -11.05 -13.76 2.10
N GLY A 95 -10.67 -12.49 2.28
CA GLY A 95 -11.49 -11.36 1.89
C GLY A 95 -10.80 -10.03 2.15
N THR A 96 -11.45 -8.98 1.69
CA THR A 96 -10.99 -7.58 1.77
C THR A 96 -12.21 -6.68 1.72
N PHE A 97 -12.16 -5.57 2.44
CA PHE A 97 -13.15 -4.50 2.38
C PHE A 97 -12.48 -3.29 1.74
N GLU A 98 -13.08 -2.77 0.67
CA GLU A 98 -12.54 -1.62 -0.07
C GLU A 98 -13.60 -0.54 -0.25
N THR A 99 -13.18 0.70 -0.08
CA THR A 99 -14.01 1.88 -0.37
C THR A 99 -13.30 2.71 -1.43
N PHE A 100 -14.01 3.02 -2.52
CA PHE A 100 -13.52 3.88 -3.59
C PHE A 100 -14.20 5.24 -3.51
N SER A 101 -13.40 6.31 -3.57
CA SER A 101 -13.92 7.67 -3.57
C SER A 101 -13.10 8.52 -4.53
N PRO A 102 -13.73 9.25 -5.46
CA PRO A 102 -13.01 10.19 -6.31
C PRO A 102 -12.51 11.36 -5.46
N THR A 103 -11.20 11.63 -5.52
CA THR A 103 -10.58 12.77 -4.83
C THR A 103 -9.82 13.63 -5.82
N PHE A 104 -9.82 14.95 -5.64
CA PHE A 104 -8.88 15.81 -6.35
C PHE A 104 -7.45 15.49 -5.88
N SER A 105 -6.46 15.51 -6.78
CA SER A 105 -5.04 15.32 -6.44
C SER A 105 -4.65 16.33 -5.35
N TYR A 106 -4.57 15.90 -4.08
CA TYR A 106 -4.16 16.77 -2.99
C TYR A 106 -2.79 17.39 -3.32
N PRO A 107 -2.58 18.71 -3.08
CA PRO A 107 -1.37 19.40 -3.52
C PRO A 107 -0.06 18.72 -3.11
N ARG A 108 -0.03 18.09 -1.93
CA ARG A 108 1.12 17.37 -1.38
C ARG A 108 1.49 16.09 -2.16
N ASN A 109 0.53 15.47 -2.84
CA ASN A 109 0.75 14.23 -3.59
C ASN A 109 1.01 14.51 -5.08
N ARG A 110 0.73 15.73 -5.56
CA ARG A 110 0.92 16.16 -6.95
C ARG A 110 2.35 16.01 -7.44
N GLN A 111 3.34 16.08 -6.53
CA GLN A 111 4.74 15.86 -6.88
C GLN A 111 5.05 14.41 -7.32
N TYR A 112 4.20 13.44 -6.97
CA TYR A 112 4.40 12.03 -7.32
C TYR A 112 3.68 11.62 -8.59
N PHE A 113 2.64 12.37 -9.00
CA PHE A 113 1.83 12.07 -10.16
C PHE A 113 1.90 13.24 -11.13
N THR A 114 2.57 13.04 -12.26
CA THR A 114 2.57 14.01 -13.35
C THR A 114 1.21 13.96 -14.04
N ASP A 115 0.23 14.68 -13.50
CA ASP A 115 -0.98 14.99 -14.25
C ASP A 115 -0.55 15.84 -15.47
N GLN A 116 -0.41 15.21 -16.64
CA GLN A 116 -0.44 15.96 -17.90
C GLN A 116 -1.88 16.48 -18.02
N PRO A 117 -2.10 17.81 -18.08
CA PRO A 117 -3.44 18.32 -18.32
C PRO A 117 -3.87 17.81 -19.70
N THR A 118 -4.85 16.90 -19.73
CA THR A 118 -5.58 16.59 -20.96
C THR A 118 -6.14 17.91 -21.47
N GLY A 119 -5.69 18.30 -22.66
CA GLY A 119 -6.05 19.55 -23.31
C GLY A 119 -7.55 19.79 -23.26
N SER A 120 -7.90 21.05 -23.01
CA SER A 120 -9.23 21.58 -23.23
C SER A 120 -9.69 21.26 -24.65
N HIS A 121 -10.65 20.37 -24.79
CA HIS A 121 -11.49 20.33 -25.99
C HIS A 121 -12.47 21.49 -25.88
N THR A 122 -12.14 22.58 -26.57
CA THR A 122 -13.13 23.52 -27.11
C THR A 122 -13.89 22.87 -28.25
#